data_AF-A0A8H7WPA8-F1
#
_entry.id   AF-A0A8H7WPA8-F1
#
_cell.length_a   1.000
_cell.length_b   1.000
_cell.length_c   1.000
_cell.angle_alpha   90.00
_cell.angle_beta   90.00
_cell.angle_gamma   90.00
#
_symmetry.space_group_name_H-M   'P 1'
#
loop_
_entity.id
_entity.type
_entity.pdbx_description
1 polymer ?
#
loop_
_entity_poly.entity_id
_entity_poly.type
_entity_poly.pdbx_seq_one_letter_code
_entity_poly.pdbx_strand_id
1 'polypeptide(L)'
;MSAHLLQITPPESFTSSPPTPPAIEEKSVSAISHVLAEVRQHKDGHYPAPGEHWHKFPLNGHQYDYFSLANLYVLRMPGSLHESFVFLIAQDILRQLHTIGQGSSPSAIFARDIENSASAEISFKETGYGSHQPNIAFQHLKAQYPGIIVELSYSQKKGDLSRLAHKYILGSDANIRVMISIDVKYKGSKKASVSIWRPHIKVDDARERELCVVQTVTNQLFQDDVGNLVPDSQASLQLRLEDFGTEAFAVNFPGLTGDVHISAEQLFAYLERAEAKAKRVKDGEGLVRSTKPWVRKRRRDSTPPEQLDPDREGRFTEQEQRALKKAMRDNVSYKASSFNADHE
;
A
#
# COMPACT_ATOMS: atom_id res chain seq x y z
N MET A 1 50.25 -48.32 29.30
CA MET A 1 49.44 -48.36 28.06
C MET A 1 48.99 -46.95 27.75
N SER A 2 49.31 -46.50 26.55
CA SER A 2 49.48 -45.10 26.16
C SER A 2 48.19 -44.28 26.10
N ALA A 3 48.29 -43.05 26.59
CA ALA A 3 47.46 -41.92 26.20
C ALA A 3 47.93 -41.40 24.83
N HIS A 4 47.01 -41.16 23.89
CA HIS A 4 47.32 -40.46 22.66
C HIS A 4 46.91 -38.99 22.78
N LEU A 5 47.91 -38.12 22.84
CA LEU A 5 47.84 -36.68 22.57
C LEU A 5 47.57 -36.45 21.07
N LEU A 6 46.66 -35.54 20.75
CA LEU A 6 46.68 -34.81 19.49
C LEU A 6 47.07 -33.36 19.79
N GLN A 7 48.14 -32.92 19.13
CA GLN A 7 48.78 -31.61 19.24
C GLN A 7 47.80 -30.45 18.97
N ILE A 8 47.90 -29.42 19.79
CA ILE A 8 47.26 -28.12 19.61
C ILE A 8 48.30 -27.19 18.98
N THR A 9 48.01 -26.61 17.83
CA THR A 9 48.81 -25.55 17.19
C THR A 9 48.49 -24.19 17.86
N PRO A 10 49.49 -23.34 18.17
CA PRO A 10 49.24 -22.06 18.84
C PRO A 10 48.67 -21.00 17.87
N PRO A 11 47.87 -20.03 18.34
CA PRO A 11 47.35 -18.97 17.49
C PRO A 11 48.43 -17.92 17.22
N GLU A 12 48.70 -17.66 15.94
CA GLU A 12 49.48 -16.50 15.52
C GLU A 12 48.77 -15.19 15.91
N SER A 13 49.54 -14.31 16.51
CA SER A 13 49.14 -12.99 16.96
C SER A 13 49.07 -12.05 15.76
N PHE A 14 47.87 -11.59 15.37
CA PHE A 14 47.74 -10.49 14.42
C PHE A 14 47.65 -9.17 15.20
N THR A 15 48.79 -8.49 15.28
CA THR A 15 48.94 -7.08 15.62
C THR A 15 48.45 -6.21 14.45
N SER A 16 47.17 -5.84 14.45
CA SER A 16 46.74 -4.64 13.73
C SER A 16 45.51 -4.04 14.40
N SER A 17 45.55 -2.73 14.63
CA SER A 17 44.42 -1.97 15.19
C SER A 17 43.20 -2.10 14.26
N PRO A 18 41.98 -2.28 14.80
CA PRO A 18 40.80 -2.46 13.97
C PRO A 18 40.46 -1.15 13.23
N PRO A 19 40.10 -1.21 11.94
CA PRO A 19 39.62 -0.04 11.21
C PRO A 19 38.26 0.40 11.77
N THR A 20 38.10 1.70 11.95
CA THR A 20 36.85 2.35 12.38
C THR A 20 35.70 1.96 11.44
N PRO A 21 34.54 1.51 11.94
CA PRO A 21 33.42 1.13 11.08
C PRO A 21 32.74 2.38 10.49
N PRO A 22 32.32 2.35 9.20
CA PRO A 22 31.58 3.46 8.60
C PRO A 22 30.13 3.51 9.09
N ALA A 23 29.57 4.73 9.07
CA ALA A 23 28.23 5.05 9.54
C ALA A 23 27.15 4.29 8.74
N ILE A 24 26.22 3.65 9.46
CA ILE A 24 25.20 2.76 8.88
C ILE A 24 24.06 3.52 8.18
N GLU A 25 23.98 4.85 8.33
CA GLU A 25 22.97 5.68 7.65
C GLU A 25 23.30 6.00 6.18
N GLU A 26 24.52 5.75 5.71
CA GLU A 26 24.91 6.12 4.33
C GLU A 26 24.29 5.25 3.24
N LYS A 27 23.91 3.98 3.52
CA LYS A 27 23.60 3.01 2.45
C LYS A 27 22.28 3.26 1.71
N SER A 28 21.22 3.69 2.40
CA SER A 28 19.94 4.02 1.74
C SER A 28 20.02 5.34 0.98
N VAL A 29 20.72 6.32 1.55
CA VAL A 29 20.99 7.62 0.92
C VAL A 29 21.91 7.44 -0.30
N SER A 30 22.88 6.53 -0.22
CA SER A 30 23.80 6.17 -1.31
C SER A 30 23.07 5.51 -2.48
N ALA A 31 22.14 4.58 -2.23
CA ALA A 31 21.36 3.94 -3.29
C ALA A 31 20.46 4.95 -4.04
N ILE A 32 19.79 5.85 -3.32
CA ILE A 32 18.96 6.91 -3.93
C ILE A 32 19.83 7.90 -4.70
N SER A 33 20.99 8.28 -4.16
CA SER A 33 21.94 9.17 -4.85
C SER A 33 22.44 8.55 -6.15
N HIS A 34 22.66 7.24 -6.16
CA HIS A 34 23.08 6.49 -7.35
C HIS A 34 21.95 6.41 -8.39
N VAL A 35 20.71 6.12 -7.97
CA VAL A 35 19.52 6.16 -8.85
C VAL A 35 19.35 7.56 -9.45
N LEU A 36 19.47 8.61 -8.65
CA LEU A 36 19.33 10.00 -9.12
C LEU A 36 20.46 10.40 -10.09
N ALA A 37 21.69 9.93 -9.87
CA ALA A 37 22.80 10.15 -10.78
C ALA A 37 22.55 9.46 -12.12
N GLU A 38 22.12 8.21 -12.11
CA GLU A 38 21.76 7.44 -13.31
C GLU A 38 20.61 8.08 -14.10
N VAL A 39 19.55 8.54 -13.40
CA VAL A 39 18.44 9.25 -14.06
C VAL A 39 18.91 10.55 -14.71
N ARG A 40 19.85 11.28 -14.08
CA ARG A 40 20.43 12.51 -14.67
C ARG A 40 21.29 12.19 -15.89
N GLN A 41 22.15 11.17 -15.80
CA GLN A 41 23.02 10.74 -16.89
C GLN A 41 22.21 10.36 -18.13
N HIS A 42 21.12 9.61 -17.97
CA HIS A 42 20.19 9.29 -19.05
C HIS A 42 19.47 10.51 -19.62
N LYS A 43 19.06 11.46 -18.76
CA LYS A 43 18.43 12.71 -19.21
C LYS A 43 19.37 13.54 -20.08
N ASP A 44 20.67 13.45 -19.82
CA ASP A 44 21.72 14.11 -20.60
C ASP A 44 22.12 13.31 -21.86
N GLY A 45 21.37 12.27 -22.23
CA GLY A 45 21.55 11.50 -23.46
C GLY A 45 22.62 10.39 -23.39
N HIS A 46 23.16 10.12 -22.20
CA HIS A 46 24.12 9.05 -21.99
C HIS A 46 23.36 7.76 -21.70
N TYR A 47 23.09 7.01 -22.75
CA TYR A 47 22.50 5.68 -22.65
C TYR A 47 23.57 4.60 -22.49
N PRO A 48 23.23 3.45 -21.89
CA PRO A 48 24.12 2.30 -21.86
C PRO A 48 24.54 1.93 -23.28
N ALA A 49 25.80 1.54 -23.47
CA ALA A 49 26.28 1.13 -24.77
C ALA A 49 25.47 -0.08 -25.28
N PRO A 50 25.35 -0.29 -26.62
CA PRO A 50 24.69 -1.47 -27.15
C PRO A 50 25.31 -2.75 -26.57
N GLY A 51 24.54 -3.49 -25.75
CA GLY A 51 25.00 -4.70 -25.07
C GLY A 51 25.22 -4.55 -23.55
N GLU A 52 25.20 -3.34 -23.01
CA GLU A 52 25.19 -3.12 -21.56
C GLU A 52 23.79 -3.29 -20.99
N HIS A 53 23.72 -3.91 -19.81
CA HIS A 53 22.47 -4.06 -19.09
C HIS A 53 22.13 -2.79 -18.32
N TRP A 54 20.86 -2.41 -18.35
CA TRP A 54 20.34 -1.37 -17.46
C TRP A 54 20.67 -1.68 -16.00
N HIS A 55 21.13 -0.66 -15.27
CA HIS A 55 21.32 -0.75 -13.84
C HIS A 55 19.98 -1.09 -13.16
N LYS A 56 19.94 -2.22 -12.45
CA LYS A 56 18.76 -2.67 -11.70
C LYS A 56 18.93 -2.29 -10.24
N PHE A 57 18.03 -1.46 -9.74
CA PHE A 57 17.95 -1.08 -8.34
C PHE A 57 16.75 -1.78 -7.70
N PRO A 58 16.96 -2.76 -6.81
CA PRO A 58 15.85 -3.40 -6.12
C PRO A 58 15.23 -2.41 -5.14
N LEU A 59 14.03 -1.94 -5.46
CA LEU A 59 13.22 -1.06 -4.62
C LEU A 59 12.46 -1.89 -3.57
N ASN A 60 13.19 -2.53 -2.66
CA ASN A 60 12.57 -3.36 -1.63
C ASN A 60 11.85 -2.48 -0.60
N GLY A 61 10.53 -2.61 -0.48
CA GLY A 61 9.71 -1.91 0.51
C GLY A 61 9.43 -0.44 0.19
N HIS A 62 9.57 -0.03 -1.08
CA HIS A 62 9.23 1.32 -1.52
C HIS A 62 7.91 1.27 -2.29
N GLN A 63 7.02 2.23 -2.04
CA GLN A 63 5.80 2.37 -2.83
C GLN A 63 6.05 3.31 -4.02
N TYR A 64 5.25 3.23 -5.07
CA TYR A 64 5.35 4.15 -6.20
C TYR A 64 4.00 4.58 -6.77
N ASP A 65 4.03 5.74 -7.43
CA ASP A 65 2.94 6.22 -8.28
C ASP A 65 3.50 6.56 -9.66
N TYR A 66 2.73 6.25 -10.70
CA TYR A 66 3.08 6.55 -12.08
C TYR A 66 2.01 7.41 -12.74
N PHE A 67 2.37 8.66 -13.02
CA PHE A 67 1.54 9.62 -13.73
C PHE A 67 1.89 9.61 -15.21
N SER A 68 1.18 8.80 -15.99
CA SER A 68 1.47 8.56 -17.41
C SER A 68 1.46 9.83 -18.27
N LEU A 69 0.46 10.71 -18.13
CA LEU A 69 0.41 11.97 -18.90
C LEU A 69 1.58 12.91 -18.61
N ALA A 70 2.12 12.85 -17.40
CA ALA A 70 3.25 13.67 -16.98
C ALA A 70 4.60 12.97 -17.18
N ASN A 71 4.60 11.70 -17.64
CA ASN A 71 5.76 10.82 -17.65
C ASN A 71 6.54 10.85 -16.32
N LEU A 72 5.81 10.90 -15.20
CA LEU A 72 6.38 11.10 -13.88
C LEU A 72 6.23 9.83 -13.05
N TYR A 73 7.36 9.30 -12.60
CA TYR A 73 7.44 8.20 -11.65
C TYR A 73 7.83 8.76 -10.28
N VAL A 74 6.99 8.52 -9.26
CA VAL A 74 7.20 9.00 -7.89
C VAL A 74 7.50 7.82 -7.00
N LEU A 75 8.70 7.79 -6.43
CA LEU A 75 9.08 6.82 -5.40
C LEU A 75 8.71 7.38 -4.02
N ARG A 76 7.91 6.63 -3.26
CA ARG A 76 7.47 6.99 -1.91
C ARG A 76 8.20 6.16 -0.88
N MET A 77 8.62 6.85 0.19
CA MET A 77 9.35 6.29 1.32
C MET A 77 8.57 6.49 2.62
N PRO A 78 7.65 5.58 2.96
CA PRO A 78 6.89 5.70 4.20
C PRO A 78 7.78 5.62 5.43
N GLY A 79 7.60 6.57 6.35
CA GLY A 79 8.25 6.54 7.66
C GLY A 79 7.43 5.78 8.70
N SER A 80 8.02 5.52 9.88
CA SER A 80 7.35 4.79 10.96
C SER A 80 6.03 5.43 11.43
N LEU A 81 5.96 6.77 11.45
CA LEU A 81 4.72 7.51 11.77
C LEU A 81 3.65 7.19 10.73
N HIS A 82 3.98 7.35 9.44
CA HIS A 82 3.08 7.12 8.31
C HIS A 82 2.43 5.74 8.41
N GLU A 83 3.26 4.70 8.47
CA GLU A 83 2.79 3.30 8.55
C GLU A 83 1.92 3.04 9.78
N SER A 84 2.29 3.61 10.93
CA SER A 84 1.53 3.40 12.16
C SER A 84 0.18 4.11 12.12
N PHE A 85 0.11 5.30 11.52
CA PHE A 85 -1.12 6.06 11.44
C PHE A 85 -2.10 5.44 10.43
N VAL A 86 -1.61 5.09 9.24
CA VAL A 86 -2.34 4.33 8.22
C VAL A 86 -2.92 3.04 8.80
N PHE A 87 -2.09 2.27 9.53
CA PHE A 87 -2.53 1.04 10.18
C PHE A 87 -3.68 1.27 11.18
N LEU A 88 -3.61 2.30 12.02
CA LEU A 88 -4.64 2.58 13.03
C LEU A 88 -5.98 2.95 12.39
N ILE A 89 -5.96 3.76 11.32
CA ILE A 89 -7.16 4.12 10.55
C ILE A 89 -7.76 2.86 9.91
N ALA A 90 -6.94 2.07 9.21
CA ALA A 90 -7.41 0.85 8.56
C ALA A 90 -8.02 -0.14 9.56
N GLN A 91 -7.36 -0.32 10.71
CA GLN A 91 -7.82 -1.22 11.76
C GLN A 91 -9.18 -0.79 12.34
N ASP A 92 -9.41 0.52 12.55
CA ASP A 92 -10.69 1.00 13.08
C ASP A 92 -11.83 0.81 12.07
N ILE A 93 -11.61 1.15 10.80
CA ILE A 93 -12.62 0.94 9.74
C ILE A 93 -12.97 -0.56 9.64
N LEU A 94 -11.97 -1.45 9.58
CA LEU A 94 -12.22 -2.90 9.54
C LEU A 94 -12.95 -3.40 10.79
N ARG A 95 -12.64 -2.87 11.97
CA ARG A 95 -13.33 -3.23 13.21
C ARG A 95 -14.81 -2.87 13.14
N GLN A 96 -15.14 -1.68 12.66
CA GLN A 96 -16.53 -1.23 12.52
C GLN A 96 -17.28 -2.05 11.46
N LEU A 97 -16.64 -2.31 10.30
CA LEU A 97 -17.19 -3.20 9.28
C LEU A 97 -17.45 -4.62 9.80
N HIS A 98 -16.53 -5.17 10.61
CA HIS A 98 -16.72 -6.47 11.23
C HIS A 98 -17.91 -6.47 12.20
N THR A 99 -18.08 -5.41 13.01
CA THR A 99 -19.25 -5.25 13.89
C THR A 99 -20.56 -5.23 13.07
N ILE A 100 -20.61 -4.46 11.98
CA ILE A 100 -21.75 -4.45 11.05
C ILE A 100 -21.97 -5.86 10.48
N GLY A 101 -20.90 -6.56 10.12
CA GLY A 101 -20.89 -7.90 9.56
C GLY A 101 -21.41 -8.99 10.50
N GLN A 102 -21.55 -8.77 11.80
CA GLN A 102 -22.01 -9.82 12.73
C GLN A 102 -23.48 -10.23 12.52
N GLY A 103 -24.30 -9.36 11.92
CA GLY A 103 -25.72 -9.62 11.66
C GLY A 103 -25.98 -10.52 10.44
N SER A 104 -27.25 -10.74 10.11
CA SER A 104 -27.69 -11.48 8.91
C SER A 104 -28.40 -10.60 7.87
N SER A 105 -28.41 -9.27 8.08
CA SER A 105 -29.01 -8.32 7.14
C SER A 105 -28.22 -8.24 5.83
N PRO A 106 -28.80 -7.69 4.75
CA PRO A 106 -28.06 -7.39 3.52
C PRO A 106 -26.81 -6.55 3.78
N SER A 107 -26.90 -5.57 4.69
CA SER A 107 -25.75 -4.77 5.15
C SER A 107 -24.64 -5.62 5.77
N ALA A 108 -25.00 -6.57 6.61
CA ALA A 108 -24.03 -7.43 7.27
C ALA A 108 -23.34 -8.36 6.27
N ILE A 109 -24.09 -8.92 5.31
CA ILE A 109 -23.52 -9.76 4.25
C ILE A 109 -22.56 -8.93 3.39
N PHE A 110 -22.98 -7.75 2.96
CA PHE A 110 -22.14 -6.83 2.19
C PHE A 110 -20.87 -6.43 2.95
N ALA A 111 -20.98 -6.10 4.24
CA ALA A 111 -19.85 -5.66 5.05
C ALA A 111 -18.80 -6.76 5.28
N ARG A 112 -19.20 -8.03 5.36
CA ARG A 112 -18.27 -9.18 5.50
C ARG A 112 -17.36 -9.37 4.31
N ASP A 113 -17.86 -9.00 3.13
CA ASP A 113 -17.15 -9.17 1.86
C ASP A 113 -16.26 -7.95 1.55
N ILE A 114 -16.08 -7.01 2.48
CA ILE A 114 -15.17 -5.87 2.32
C ILE A 114 -13.83 -6.17 2.98
N GLU A 115 -12.75 -6.07 2.21
CA GLU A 115 -11.39 -6.27 2.67
C GLU A 115 -10.55 -5.00 2.49
N ASN A 116 -9.47 -4.91 3.26
CA ASN A 116 -8.44 -3.90 3.02
C ASN A 116 -7.39 -4.48 2.06
N SER A 117 -7.43 -4.08 0.80
CA SER A 117 -6.45 -4.44 -0.23
C SER A 117 -5.14 -3.62 -0.13
N ALA A 118 -5.04 -2.74 0.87
CA ALA A 118 -3.85 -1.97 1.24
C ALA A 118 -3.13 -1.38 0.02
N SER A 119 -1.82 -1.60 -0.11
CA SER A 119 -0.97 -1.04 -1.16
C SER A 119 -0.95 -1.85 -2.46
N ALA A 120 -2.01 -2.60 -2.77
CA ALA A 120 -2.16 -3.23 -4.07
C ALA A 120 -2.15 -2.16 -5.18
N GLU A 121 -1.41 -2.40 -6.25
CA GLU A 121 -1.38 -1.48 -7.39
C GLU A 121 -2.76 -1.45 -8.07
N ILE A 122 -3.27 -0.23 -8.27
CA ILE A 122 -4.47 0.02 -9.04
C ILE A 122 -4.06 0.55 -10.40
N SER A 123 -4.47 -0.16 -11.45
CA SER A 123 -4.31 0.26 -12.84
C SER A 123 -5.68 0.48 -13.48
N PHE A 124 -5.73 1.45 -14.40
CA PHE A 124 -6.97 1.83 -15.08
C PHE A 124 -6.95 1.38 -16.54
N LYS A 125 -8.13 1.04 -17.06
CA LYS A 125 -8.28 0.61 -18.46
C LYS A 125 -7.95 1.73 -19.44
N GLU A 126 -8.40 2.94 -19.13
CA GLU A 126 -8.16 4.10 -19.98
C GLU A 126 -6.73 4.63 -19.79
N THR A 127 -6.05 4.85 -20.92
CA THR A 127 -4.71 5.44 -20.93
C THR A 127 -4.75 6.88 -20.43
N GLY A 128 -3.74 7.28 -19.67
CA GLY A 128 -3.64 8.66 -19.14
C GLY A 128 -3.98 8.79 -17.66
N TYR A 129 -4.56 7.76 -17.03
CA TYR A 129 -4.76 7.76 -15.58
C TYR A 129 -3.59 7.20 -14.78
N GLY A 130 -2.80 6.30 -15.39
CA GLY A 130 -1.59 5.75 -14.80
C GLY A 130 -1.87 4.61 -13.81
N SER A 131 -0.87 4.30 -12.98
CA SER A 131 -0.95 3.29 -11.93
C SER A 131 -0.56 3.90 -10.60
N HIS A 132 -1.28 3.57 -9.54
CA HIS A 132 -1.05 4.15 -8.21
C HIS A 132 -1.20 3.09 -7.13
N GLN A 133 -0.49 3.28 -6.02
CA GLN A 133 -0.55 2.38 -4.87
C GLN A 133 -1.18 3.12 -3.69
N PRO A 134 -2.46 2.94 -3.38
CA PRO A 134 -3.04 3.65 -2.25
C PRO A 134 -2.41 3.26 -0.91
N ASN A 135 -2.49 4.13 0.09
CA ASN A 135 -2.09 3.74 1.45
C ASN A 135 -3.11 2.78 2.07
N ILE A 136 -4.40 3.00 1.82
CA ILE A 136 -5.50 2.12 2.21
C ILE A 136 -6.47 2.02 1.04
N ALA A 137 -6.94 0.81 0.76
CA ALA A 137 -7.98 0.56 -0.22
C ALA A 137 -8.98 -0.42 0.35
N PHE A 138 -10.25 -0.04 0.47
CA PHE A 138 -11.31 -0.95 0.87
C PHE A 138 -12.06 -1.43 -0.36
N GLN A 139 -12.03 -2.73 -0.58
CA GLN A 139 -12.58 -3.38 -1.76
C GLN A 139 -13.53 -4.49 -1.36
N HIS A 140 -14.73 -4.45 -1.94
CA HIS A 140 -15.64 -5.57 -1.87
C HIS A 140 -15.12 -6.71 -2.75
N LEU A 141 -15.18 -7.96 -2.29
CA LEU A 141 -14.61 -9.16 -2.96
C LEU A 141 -15.09 -9.36 -4.41
N LYS A 142 -16.30 -8.89 -4.70
CA LYS A 142 -16.93 -8.96 -6.03
C LYS A 142 -16.70 -7.73 -6.91
N ALA A 143 -15.97 -6.72 -6.43
CA ALA A 143 -15.72 -5.47 -7.15
C ALA A 143 -14.39 -5.53 -7.90
N GLN A 144 -14.34 -4.90 -9.09
CA GLN A 144 -13.08 -4.74 -9.84
C GLN A 144 -12.16 -3.69 -9.20
N TYR A 145 -12.74 -2.62 -8.66
CA TYR A 145 -12.05 -1.51 -8.03
C TYR A 145 -12.47 -1.40 -6.56
N PRO A 146 -11.62 -0.85 -5.67
CA PRO A 146 -12.04 -0.49 -4.32
C PRO A 146 -13.13 0.58 -4.36
N GLY A 147 -14.01 0.59 -3.36
CA GLY A 147 -14.97 1.68 -3.18
C GLY A 147 -14.34 2.91 -2.51
N ILE A 148 -13.39 2.68 -1.60
CA ILE A 148 -12.78 3.74 -0.79
C ILE A 148 -11.26 3.66 -0.86
N ILE A 149 -10.64 4.82 -1.11
CA ILE A 149 -9.20 5.04 -1.04
C ILE A 149 -8.87 6.04 0.07
N VAL A 150 -7.81 5.78 0.83
CA VAL A 150 -7.22 6.74 1.76
C VAL A 150 -5.75 6.97 1.41
N GLU A 151 -5.38 8.23 1.28
CA GLU A 151 -4.00 8.69 1.08
C GLU A 151 -3.55 9.56 2.24
N LEU A 152 -2.39 9.24 2.79
CA LEU A 152 -1.69 10.04 3.78
C LEU A 152 -0.56 10.78 3.08
N SER A 153 -0.54 12.08 3.26
CA SER A 153 0.50 12.94 2.70
C SER A 153 1.23 13.70 3.78
N TYR A 154 2.51 13.97 3.51
CA TYR A 154 3.22 15.04 4.17
C TYR A 154 3.10 16.28 3.30
N SER A 155 2.70 17.39 3.92
CA SER A 155 2.17 18.62 3.32
C SER A 155 2.99 19.40 2.29
N GLN A 156 4.05 18.80 1.75
CA GLN A 156 4.90 19.37 0.74
C GLN A 156 4.20 19.51 -0.63
N LYS A 157 3.07 18.82 -0.90
CA LYS A 157 2.38 18.91 -2.21
C LYS A 157 0.86 18.72 -2.17
N LYS A 158 0.11 19.69 -1.61
CA LYS A 158 -1.38 19.69 -1.65
C LYS A 158 -1.97 19.56 -3.05
N GLY A 159 -1.31 20.13 -4.07
CA GLY A 159 -1.75 20.03 -5.47
C GLY A 159 -1.72 18.60 -6.03
N ASP A 160 -0.89 17.72 -5.48
CA ASP A 160 -0.80 16.34 -5.94
C ASP A 160 -2.01 15.51 -5.49
N LEU A 161 -2.61 15.82 -4.33
CA LEU A 161 -3.75 15.06 -3.79
C LEU A 161 -5.04 15.31 -4.56
N SER A 162 -5.33 16.55 -4.91
CA SER A 162 -6.49 16.86 -5.76
C SER A 162 -6.35 16.16 -7.12
N ARG A 163 -5.16 16.21 -7.74
CA ARG A 163 -4.89 15.49 -8.98
C ARG A 163 -5.06 13.98 -8.81
N LEU A 164 -4.55 13.42 -7.72
CA LEU A 164 -4.67 11.99 -7.43
C LEU A 164 -6.13 11.55 -7.23
N ALA A 165 -6.95 12.36 -6.54
CA ALA A 165 -8.38 12.13 -6.42
C ALA A 165 -9.08 12.09 -7.79
N HIS A 166 -8.74 13.01 -8.70
CA HIS A 166 -9.24 12.97 -10.08
C HIS A 166 -8.81 11.69 -10.79
N LYS A 167 -7.56 11.26 -10.61
CA LYS A 167 -7.05 10.04 -11.24
C LYS A 167 -7.77 8.78 -10.76
N TYR A 168 -7.96 8.64 -9.45
CA TYR A 168 -8.70 7.50 -8.90
C TYR A 168 -10.17 7.49 -9.33
N ILE A 169 -10.87 8.59 -9.14
CA ILE A 169 -12.33 8.62 -9.33
C ILE A 169 -12.69 8.58 -10.83
N LEU A 170 -12.01 9.37 -11.68
CA LEU A 170 -12.28 9.37 -13.11
C LEU A 170 -11.71 8.11 -13.79
N GLY A 171 -10.49 7.70 -13.46
CA GLY A 171 -9.86 6.54 -14.09
C GLY A 171 -10.55 5.21 -13.78
N SER A 172 -11.33 5.17 -12.70
CA SER A 172 -12.18 4.02 -12.35
C SER A 172 -13.62 4.16 -12.84
N ASP A 173 -13.97 5.17 -13.63
CA ASP A 173 -15.35 5.47 -14.05
C ASP A 173 -16.32 5.56 -12.86
N ALA A 174 -15.92 6.27 -11.81
CA ALA A 174 -16.66 6.42 -10.54
C ALA A 174 -16.92 5.13 -9.76
N ASN A 175 -16.22 4.03 -10.07
CA ASN A 175 -16.26 2.81 -9.26
C ASN A 175 -15.55 3.00 -7.91
N ILE A 176 -14.51 3.85 -7.86
CA ILE A 176 -14.00 4.41 -6.60
C ILE A 176 -14.93 5.57 -6.18
N ARG A 177 -15.71 5.35 -5.13
CA ARG A 177 -16.76 6.27 -4.65
C ARG A 177 -16.24 7.36 -3.72
N VAL A 178 -15.17 7.06 -2.98
CA VAL A 178 -14.61 8.01 -2.02
C VAL A 178 -13.08 7.97 -2.07
N MET A 179 -12.47 9.14 -2.25
CA MET A 179 -11.05 9.33 -1.99
C MET A 179 -10.91 10.25 -0.78
N ILE A 180 -10.22 9.78 0.25
CA ILE A 180 -9.90 10.52 1.46
C ILE A 180 -8.42 10.88 1.39
N SER A 181 -8.08 12.14 1.62
CA SER A 181 -6.70 12.53 1.90
C SER A 181 -6.56 13.04 3.32
N ILE A 182 -5.51 12.61 3.99
CA ILE A 182 -5.07 13.16 5.26
C ILE A 182 -3.72 13.85 5.02
N ASP A 183 -3.66 15.14 5.32
CA ASP A 183 -2.45 15.94 5.21
C ASP A 183 -1.88 16.20 6.59
N VAL A 184 -0.69 15.68 6.86
CA VAL A 184 0.06 15.91 8.10
C VAL A 184 1.27 16.79 7.79
N LYS A 185 1.36 17.96 8.42
CA LYS A 185 2.50 18.86 8.20
C LYS A 185 3.78 18.27 8.77
N TYR A 186 4.88 18.49 8.05
CA TYR A 186 6.20 17.99 8.41
C TYR A 186 7.12 19.16 8.69
N LYS A 187 7.76 19.16 9.87
CA LYS A 187 8.71 20.18 10.38
C LYS A 187 8.13 21.60 10.43
N GLY A 188 8.14 22.21 11.62
CA GLY A 188 7.74 23.61 11.84
C GLY A 188 6.24 23.85 12.02
N SER A 189 5.39 22.83 11.80
CA SER A 189 3.98 22.85 12.16
C SER A 189 3.52 21.42 12.47
N LYS A 190 2.63 21.28 13.45
CA LYS A 190 1.94 20.01 13.77
C LYS A 190 0.56 19.90 13.11
N LYS A 191 0.21 20.82 12.23
CA LYS A 191 -1.12 20.89 11.64
C LYS A 191 -1.46 19.62 10.86
N ALA A 192 -2.66 19.10 11.08
CA ALA A 192 -3.19 17.96 10.35
C ALA A 192 -4.64 18.19 9.92
N SER A 193 -4.93 17.82 8.68
CA SER A 193 -6.24 18.06 8.05
C SER A 193 -6.72 16.88 7.23
N VAL A 194 -8.03 16.79 7.04
CA VAL A 194 -8.69 15.82 6.18
C VAL A 194 -9.38 16.51 5.00
N SER A 195 -9.41 15.84 3.86
CA SER A 195 -10.21 16.22 2.70
C SER A 195 -10.84 14.98 2.07
N ILE A 196 -12.01 15.15 1.48
CA ILE A 196 -12.78 14.04 0.89
C ILE A 196 -13.27 14.47 -0.49
N TRP A 197 -13.07 13.59 -1.47
CA TRP A 197 -13.57 13.75 -2.84
C TRP A 197 -14.53 12.62 -3.19
N ARG A 198 -15.57 12.98 -3.94
CA ARG A 198 -16.63 12.08 -4.39
C ARG A 198 -16.93 12.31 -5.88
N PRO A 199 -17.35 11.29 -6.63
CA PRO A 199 -17.85 11.45 -7.99
C PRO A 199 -19.16 12.24 -7.98
N HIS A 200 -19.38 13.04 -9.01
CA HIS A 200 -20.62 13.77 -9.23
C HIS A 200 -20.91 13.85 -10.72
N ILE A 201 -22.13 13.49 -11.12
CA ILE A 201 -22.56 13.62 -12.52
C ILE A 201 -23.24 14.98 -12.66
N LYS A 202 -22.61 15.87 -13.43
CA LYS A 202 -23.22 17.13 -13.85
C LYS A 202 -23.99 16.92 -15.15
N VAL A 203 -25.05 17.69 -15.33
CA VAL A 203 -25.77 17.78 -16.60
C VAL A 203 -25.52 19.18 -17.13
N ASP A 204 -24.95 19.29 -18.32
CA ASP A 204 -24.68 20.58 -18.95
C ASP A 204 -25.93 21.16 -19.64
N ASP A 205 -25.80 22.37 -20.20
CA ASP A 205 -26.88 23.06 -20.93
C ASP A 205 -27.35 22.28 -22.16
N ALA A 206 -26.51 21.39 -22.71
CA ALA A 206 -26.82 20.50 -23.83
C ALA A 206 -27.47 19.17 -23.39
N ARG A 207 -27.72 18.99 -22.08
CA ARG A 207 -28.21 17.76 -21.46
C ARG A 207 -27.25 16.56 -21.55
N GLU A 208 -25.98 16.80 -21.82
CA GLU A 208 -24.95 15.78 -21.73
C GLU A 208 -24.55 15.57 -20.26
N ARG A 209 -24.24 14.31 -19.92
CA ARG A 209 -23.84 13.93 -18.56
C ARG A 209 -22.32 13.88 -18.48
N GLU A 210 -21.75 14.74 -17.65
CA GLU A 210 -20.31 14.80 -17.40
C GLU A 210 -20.01 14.23 -16.02
N LEU A 211 -19.10 13.26 -15.94
CA LEU A 211 -18.56 12.80 -14.66
C LEU A 211 -17.49 13.79 -14.17
N CYS A 212 -17.73 14.40 -13.02
CA CYS A 212 -16.81 15.30 -12.35
C CYS A 212 -16.40 14.74 -10.98
N VAL A 213 -15.32 15.31 -10.44
CA VAL A 213 -14.87 15.05 -9.07
C VAL A 213 -15.11 16.28 -8.22
N VAL A 214 -15.81 16.11 -7.09
CA VAL A 214 -16.16 17.20 -6.18
C VAL A 214 -15.48 16.95 -4.84
N GLN A 215 -14.78 17.98 -4.33
CA GLN A 215 -14.25 17.98 -2.98
C GLN A 215 -15.36 18.35 -2.00
N THR A 216 -15.92 17.36 -1.30
CA THR A 216 -17.03 17.57 -0.36
C THR A 216 -16.56 17.99 1.02
N VAL A 217 -15.32 17.66 1.38
CA VAL A 217 -14.66 18.12 2.61
C VAL A 217 -13.32 18.74 2.25
N THR A 218 -13.09 19.99 2.65
CA THR A 218 -11.93 20.77 2.23
C THR A 218 -11.06 21.16 3.42
N ASN A 219 -9.90 20.52 3.54
CA ASN A 219 -8.84 20.82 4.53
C ASN A 219 -9.35 21.02 5.97
N GLN A 220 -10.33 20.21 6.40
CA GLN A 220 -10.88 20.35 7.74
C GLN A 220 -9.86 19.89 8.76
N LEU A 221 -9.64 20.71 9.79
CA LEU A 221 -8.55 20.53 10.74
C LEU A 221 -9.01 19.67 11.91
N PHE A 222 -8.21 18.65 12.22
CA PHE A 222 -8.32 17.92 13.49
C PHE A 222 -7.12 18.17 14.40
N GLN A 223 -6.04 18.79 13.88
CA GLN A 223 -4.90 19.25 14.66
C GLN A 223 -4.43 20.62 14.18
N ASP A 224 -4.22 21.55 15.11
CA ASP A 224 -3.70 22.91 14.83
C ASP A 224 -2.17 22.93 14.64
N ASP A 225 -1.62 24.11 14.33
CA ASP A 225 -0.19 24.29 14.07
C ASP A 225 0.71 24.01 15.29
N VAL A 226 0.17 24.11 16.51
CA VAL A 226 0.89 23.89 17.77
C VAL A 226 0.77 22.43 18.24
N GLY A 227 -0.19 21.69 17.70
CA GLY A 227 -0.43 20.28 17.97
C GLY A 227 -1.63 20.00 18.86
N ASN A 228 -2.51 20.98 19.08
CA ASN A 228 -3.74 20.78 19.85
C ASN A 228 -4.85 20.20 18.97
N LEU A 229 -5.75 19.44 19.60
CA LEU A 229 -6.97 18.95 18.99
C LEU A 229 -7.84 20.12 18.53
N VAL A 230 -8.35 20.02 17.30
CA VAL A 230 -9.43 20.87 16.80
C VAL A 230 -10.69 20.01 16.73
N PRO A 231 -11.68 20.22 17.64
CA PRO A 231 -12.90 19.42 17.67
C PRO A 231 -13.90 19.93 16.62
N ASP A 232 -13.59 19.66 15.35
CA ASP A 232 -14.47 19.97 14.22
C ASP A 232 -15.20 18.70 13.77
N SER A 233 -16.54 18.73 13.83
CA SER A 233 -17.38 17.62 13.37
C SER A 233 -17.23 17.34 11.88
N GLN A 234 -16.83 18.33 11.08
CA GLN A 234 -16.53 18.19 9.66
C GLN A 234 -15.15 17.58 9.39
N ALA A 235 -14.26 17.57 10.38
CA ALA A 235 -12.98 16.87 10.33
C ALA A 235 -13.10 15.40 10.72
N SER A 236 -14.16 14.73 10.23
CA SER A 236 -14.46 13.33 10.51
C SER A 236 -14.60 12.52 9.22
N LEU A 237 -14.36 11.21 9.34
CA LEU A 237 -14.66 10.24 8.29
C LEU A 237 -16.05 9.70 8.57
N GLN A 238 -17.02 10.03 7.72
CA GLN A 238 -18.36 9.47 7.75
C GLN A 238 -18.59 8.73 6.43
N LEU A 239 -18.50 7.40 6.50
CA LEU A 239 -18.54 6.52 5.33
C LEU A 239 -19.76 5.62 5.46
N ARG A 240 -20.66 5.70 4.48
CA ARG A 240 -21.83 4.81 4.44
C ARG A 240 -21.41 3.49 3.80
N LEU A 241 -22.10 2.39 4.10
CA LEU A 241 -21.78 1.12 3.44
C LEU A 241 -21.87 1.21 1.89
N GLU A 242 -22.78 2.03 1.36
CA GLU A 242 -22.87 2.31 -0.08
C GLU A 242 -21.58 2.89 -0.69
N ASP A 243 -20.71 3.51 0.12
CA ASP A 243 -19.42 4.04 -0.34
C ASP A 243 -18.39 2.94 -0.63
N PHE A 244 -18.55 1.75 -0.06
CA PHE A 244 -17.62 0.64 -0.22
C PHE A 244 -17.88 -0.20 -1.47
N GLY A 245 -18.97 0.08 -2.19
CA GLY A 245 -19.35 -0.59 -3.42
C GLY A 245 -19.67 0.39 -4.53
N THR A 246 -19.57 -0.08 -5.77
CA THR A 246 -20.02 0.68 -6.94
C THR A 246 -21.54 0.71 -6.99
N GLU A 247 -22.14 1.62 -7.78
CA GLU A 247 -23.62 1.67 -7.91
C GLU A 247 -24.23 0.37 -8.43
N ALA A 248 -23.45 -0.47 -9.12
CA ALA A 248 -23.90 -1.79 -9.57
C ALA A 248 -24.27 -2.72 -8.40
N PHE A 249 -23.72 -2.49 -7.20
CA PHE A 249 -24.09 -3.27 -6.00
C PHE A 249 -25.49 -2.94 -5.48
N ALA A 250 -26.04 -1.77 -5.79
CA ALA A 250 -27.37 -1.37 -5.33
C ALA A 250 -28.48 -2.33 -5.82
N VAL A 251 -28.26 -3.02 -6.96
CA VAL A 251 -29.17 -4.03 -7.49
C VAL A 251 -29.18 -5.29 -6.62
N ASN A 252 -28.01 -5.73 -6.16
CA ASN A 252 -27.86 -6.96 -5.37
C ASN A 252 -28.05 -6.73 -3.86
N PHE A 253 -27.82 -5.49 -3.41
CA PHE A 253 -27.92 -5.08 -2.02
C PHE A 253 -28.74 -3.79 -1.89
N PRO A 254 -30.06 -3.86 -2.08
CA PRO A 254 -30.91 -2.69 -1.94
C PRO A 254 -31.00 -2.27 -0.47
N GLY A 255 -30.97 -0.95 -0.22
CA GLY A 255 -31.23 -0.39 1.11
C GLY A 255 -30.15 -0.72 2.15
N LEU A 256 -28.87 -0.70 1.75
CA LEU A 256 -27.76 -0.82 2.71
C LEU A 256 -27.88 0.24 3.82
N THR A 257 -27.87 -0.23 5.06
CA THR A 257 -27.88 0.59 6.27
C THR A 257 -26.63 0.33 7.11
N GLY A 258 -26.13 1.38 7.75
CA GLY A 258 -24.92 1.34 8.55
C GLY A 258 -23.87 2.30 8.02
N ASP A 259 -23.13 2.86 8.96
CA ASP A 259 -22.08 3.82 8.73
C ASP A 259 -20.83 3.44 9.54
N VAL A 260 -19.69 3.78 8.96
CA VAL A 260 -18.39 3.77 9.62
C VAL A 260 -18.04 5.21 9.93
N HIS A 261 -17.71 5.47 11.19
CA HIS A 261 -17.39 6.80 11.67
C HIS A 261 -16.04 6.85 12.39
N ILE A 262 -15.18 7.78 11.98
CA ILE A 262 -13.97 8.15 12.72
C ILE A 262 -14.02 9.66 12.98
N SER A 263 -14.11 10.06 14.24
CA SER A 263 -14.18 11.47 14.64
C SER A 263 -12.82 12.17 14.55
N ALA A 264 -12.83 13.51 14.65
CA ALA A 264 -11.60 14.32 14.73
C ALA A 264 -10.73 13.91 15.93
N GLU A 265 -11.35 13.60 17.07
CA GLU A 265 -10.68 13.15 18.29
C GLU A 265 -10.00 11.79 18.09
N GLN A 266 -10.65 10.85 17.38
CA GLN A 266 -10.06 9.56 17.05
C GLN A 266 -8.86 9.73 16.12
N LEU A 267 -9.00 10.52 15.04
CA LEU A 267 -7.90 10.83 14.12
C LEU A 267 -6.71 11.47 14.85
N PHE A 268 -6.99 12.44 15.73
CA PHE A 268 -5.98 13.09 16.57
C PHE A 268 -5.26 12.08 17.47
N ALA A 269 -6.01 11.23 18.19
CA ALA A 269 -5.44 10.23 19.09
C ALA A 269 -4.59 9.18 18.33
N TYR A 270 -4.99 8.81 17.11
CA TYR A 270 -4.20 7.91 16.26
C TYR A 270 -2.90 8.56 15.81
N LEU A 271 -2.95 9.85 15.45
CA LEU A 271 -1.78 10.61 15.09
C LEU A 271 -0.80 10.75 16.27
N GLU A 272 -1.28 11.10 17.47
CA GLU A 272 -0.44 11.17 18.68
C GLU A 272 0.23 9.82 18.99
N ARG A 273 -0.52 8.72 18.88
CA ARG A 273 0.02 7.37 19.08
C ARG A 273 1.10 7.03 18.06
N ALA A 274 0.90 7.42 16.80
CA ALA A 274 1.88 7.24 15.74
C ALA A 274 3.14 8.11 15.94
N GLU A 275 2.98 9.37 16.35
CA GLU A 275 4.07 10.28 16.70
C GLU A 275 4.91 9.72 17.87
N ALA A 276 4.26 9.30 18.96
CA ALA A 276 4.93 8.75 20.13
C ALA A 276 5.69 7.46 19.80
N LYS A 277 5.12 6.59 18.95
CA LYS A 277 5.83 5.39 18.46
C LYS A 277 7.04 5.77 17.60
N ALA A 278 6.87 6.68 16.65
CA ALA A 278 7.95 7.10 15.76
C ALA A 278 9.10 7.75 16.53
N LYS A 279 8.78 8.61 17.51
CA LYS A 279 9.76 9.23 18.41
C LYS A 279 10.52 8.17 19.21
N ARG A 280 9.80 7.27 19.88
CA ARG A 280 10.42 6.18 20.66
C ARG A 280 11.39 5.34 19.83
N VAL A 281 10.99 4.96 18.61
CA VAL A 281 11.85 4.18 17.69
C VAL A 281 13.09 4.98 17.27
N LYS A 282 12.91 6.26 16.93
CA LYS A 282 13.99 7.16 16.54
C LYS A 282 15.01 7.36 17.67
N ASP A 283 14.52 7.53 18.89
CA ASP A 283 15.35 7.80 20.07
C ASP A 283 15.96 6.51 20.66
N GLY A 284 15.66 5.34 20.06
CA GLY A 284 16.13 4.04 20.54
C GLY A 284 15.54 3.63 21.88
N GLU A 285 14.44 4.27 22.28
CA GLU A 285 13.75 4.04 23.54
C GLU A 285 12.84 2.81 23.48
N GLY A 286 12.52 2.25 24.65
CA GLY A 286 11.61 1.12 24.80
C GLY A 286 12.23 -0.07 25.50
N LEU A 287 11.42 -1.11 25.69
CA LEU A 287 11.84 -2.31 26.40
C LEU A 287 12.71 -3.17 25.48
N VAL A 288 14.02 -3.11 25.70
CA VAL A 288 15.00 -4.00 25.08
C VAL A 288 15.56 -4.96 26.12
N ARG A 289 16.05 -6.12 25.68
CA ARG A 289 16.73 -7.05 26.59
C ARG A 289 17.94 -6.34 27.21
N SER A 290 17.99 -6.34 28.54
CA SER A 290 19.13 -5.81 29.30
C SER A 290 20.39 -6.67 29.12
N THR A 291 20.23 -7.98 28.90
CA THR A 291 21.33 -8.92 28.73
C THR A 291 21.39 -9.48 27.30
N LYS A 292 22.61 -9.50 26.73
CA LYS A 292 22.91 -10.11 25.44
C LYS A 292 23.58 -11.47 25.70
N PRO A 293 22.89 -12.61 25.51
CA PRO A 293 23.48 -13.94 25.71
C PRO A 293 24.47 -14.37 24.61
N TRP A 294 24.87 -13.47 23.71
CA TRP A 294 25.77 -13.75 22.60
C TRP A 294 26.92 -12.74 22.55
N VAL A 295 28.11 -13.21 22.15
CA VAL A 295 29.32 -12.37 22.01
C VAL A 295 29.44 -11.77 20.61
N ARG A 296 29.01 -12.48 19.57
CA ARG A 296 29.08 -12.03 18.17
C ARG A 296 27.81 -12.38 17.40
N LYS A 297 27.31 -11.44 16.59
CA LYS A 297 26.28 -11.72 15.59
C LYS A 297 26.96 -12.24 14.31
N ARG A 298 26.63 -13.46 13.87
CA ARG A 298 27.08 -13.96 12.56
C ARG A 298 26.28 -13.22 11.49
N ARG A 299 26.96 -12.48 10.61
CA ARG A 299 26.32 -12.00 9.38
C ARG A 299 26.17 -13.19 8.43
N ARG A 300 25.01 -13.31 7.79
CA ARG A 300 24.80 -14.30 6.75
C ARG A 300 25.48 -13.79 5.48
N ASP A 301 26.33 -14.59 4.88
CA ASP A 301 26.83 -14.32 3.53
C ASP A 301 25.65 -14.38 2.57
N SER A 302 25.60 -13.48 1.58
CA SER A 302 24.53 -13.49 0.59
C SER A 302 24.52 -14.87 -0.06
N THR A 303 23.40 -15.59 0.01
CA THR A 303 23.22 -16.76 -0.83
C THR A 303 23.36 -16.27 -2.28
N PRO A 304 24.14 -16.95 -3.13
CA PRO A 304 24.12 -16.67 -4.56
C PRO A 304 22.67 -16.69 -5.07
N PRO A 305 22.32 -15.88 -6.08
CA PRO A 305 21.01 -15.96 -6.72
C PRO A 305 20.71 -17.43 -7.04
N GLU A 306 19.51 -17.88 -6.69
CA GLU A 306 19.05 -19.22 -7.08
C GLU A 306 19.13 -19.26 -8.61
N GLN A 307 20.07 -20.04 -9.16
CA GLN A 307 20.08 -20.31 -10.58
C GLN A 307 18.83 -21.14 -10.85
N LEU A 308 17.88 -20.57 -11.58
CA LEU A 308 16.76 -21.31 -12.13
C LEU A 308 17.36 -22.39 -13.02
N ASP A 309 17.40 -23.61 -12.49
CA ASP A 309 17.75 -24.78 -13.27
C ASP A 309 16.68 -24.92 -14.36
N PRO A 310 17.03 -24.78 -15.66
CA PRO A 310 16.07 -24.88 -16.75
C PRO A 310 15.32 -26.22 -16.75
N ASP A 311 15.92 -27.29 -16.20
CA ASP A 311 15.25 -28.58 -16.03
C ASP A 311 14.19 -28.55 -14.92
N ARG A 312 14.28 -27.61 -13.97
CA ARG A 312 13.26 -27.38 -12.93
C ARG A 312 12.10 -26.54 -13.46
N GLU A 313 12.38 -25.53 -14.27
CA GLU A 313 11.37 -24.68 -14.91
C GLU A 313 10.51 -25.45 -15.93
N GLY A 314 11.14 -26.34 -16.71
CA GLY A 314 10.44 -27.27 -17.59
C GLY A 314 9.50 -28.22 -16.85
N ARG A 315 9.92 -28.75 -15.69
CA ARG A 315 9.08 -29.62 -14.84
C ARG A 315 7.86 -28.89 -14.26
N PHE A 316 8.02 -27.63 -13.84
CA PHE A 316 6.88 -26.83 -13.37
C PHE A 316 5.90 -26.51 -14.50
N THR A 317 6.42 -26.13 -15.68
CA THR A 317 5.59 -25.87 -16.87
C THR A 317 4.80 -27.11 -17.29
N GLU A 318 5.44 -28.29 -17.29
CA GLU A 318 4.75 -29.55 -17.56
C GLU A 318 3.68 -29.88 -16.51
N GLN A 319 3.97 -29.65 -15.22
CA GLN A 319 3.00 -29.88 -14.15
C GLN A 319 1.80 -28.94 -14.26
N GLU A 320 2.03 -27.67 -14.57
CA GLU A 320 0.97 -26.66 -14.78
C GLU A 320 0.12 -27.01 -16.01
N GLN A 321 0.73 -27.39 -17.12
CA GLN A 321 -0.02 -27.86 -18.30
C GLN A 321 -0.79 -29.15 -18.04
N ARG A 322 -0.25 -30.10 -17.26
CA ARG A 322 -0.97 -31.30 -16.86
C ARG A 322 -2.14 -30.97 -15.95
N ALA A 323 -1.99 -30.01 -15.02
CA ALA A 323 -3.06 -29.53 -14.16
C ALA A 323 -4.15 -28.82 -14.96
N LEU A 324 -3.80 -27.96 -15.91
CA LEU A 324 -4.74 -27.29 -16.81
C LEU A 324 -5.50 -28.29 -17.69
N LYS A 325 -4.82 -29.27 -18.28
CA LYS A 325 -5.47 -30.33 -19.08
C LYS A 325 -6.39 -31.20 -18.24
N LYS A 326 -6.02 -31.48 -16.99
CA LYS A 326 -6.87 -32.23 -16.05
C LYS A 326 -8.11 -31.42 -15.67
N ALA A 327 -7.95 -30.14 -15.31
CA ALA A 327 -9.06 -29.24 -15.01
C ALA A 327 -10.01 -29.04 -16.21
N MET A 328 -9.48 -28.98 -17.43
CA MET A 328 -10.32 -28.93 -18.65
C MET A 328 -11.10 -30.23 -18.90
N ARG A 329 -10.49 -31.40 -18.67
CA ARG A 329 -11.19 -32.69 -18.78
C ARG A 329 -12.29 -32.85 -17.74
N ASP A 330 -12.03 -32.41 -16.51
CA ASP A 330 -13.01 -32.47 -15.42
C ASP A 330 -14.20 -31.54 -15.69
N ASN A 331 -13.99 -30.41 -16.37
CA ASN A 331 -15.05 -29.49 -16.81
C ASN A 331 -15.89 -30.04 -17.99
N VAL A 332 -15.29 -30.80 -18.90
CA VAL A 332 -16.02 -31.45 -20.02
C VAL A 332 -16.86 -32.62 -19.50
N SER A 333 -16.35 -33.37 -18.51
CA SER A 333 -17.10 -34.44 -17.84
C SER A 333 -18.37 -33.92 -17.14
N TYR A 334 -18.37 -32.67 -16.66
CA TYR A 334 -19.52 -32.07 -15.99
C TYR A 334 -20.59 -31.54 -16.97
N LYS A 335 -20.20 -31.18 -18.20
CA LYS A 335 -21.15 -30.74 -19.25
C LYS A 335 -21.80 -31.90 -20.02
N ALA A 336 -21.18 -33.07 -20.04
CA ALA A 336 -21.77 -34.25 -20.70
C ALA A 336 -22.86 -34.93 -19.84
N SER A 337 -22.79 -34.82 -18.52
CA SER A 337 -23.81 -35.38 -17.61
C SER A 337 -25.06 -34.51 -17.47
N SER A 338 -24.99 -33.21 -17.80
CA SER A 338 -26.12 -32.29 -17.71
C SER A 338 -27.01 -32.24 -18.95
N PHE A 339 -26.68 -32.97 -20.03
CA PHE A 339 -27.44 -32.96 -21.29
C PHE A 339 -28.31 -34.22 -21.52
N ASN A 340 -28.27 -35.23 -20.63
CA ASN A 340 -29.02 -36.48 -20.78
C ASN A 340 -30.18 -36.64 -19.76
N ALA A 341 -30.69 -35.54 -19.19
CA ALA A 341 -31.74 -35.59 -18.15
C ALA A 341 -33.08 -34.95 -18.56
N ASP A 342 -33.30 -34.64 -19.84
CA ASP A 342 -34.58 -34.13 -20.34
C ASP A 342 -34.94 -34.82 -21.67
N HIS A 343 -35.34 -36.10 -21.60
CA HIS A 343 -36.30 -36.72 -22.53
C HIS A 343 -36.60 -38.15 -22.05
N GLU A 344 -37.63 -38.27 -21.21
CA GLU A 344 -38.61 -39.37 -21.27
C GLU A 344 -39.95 -38.90 -20.70
#